data_AF-A0A9D7H4J6-F1
#
_entry.id   AF-A0A9D7H4J6-F1
#
_cell.length_a   1.000
_cell.length_b   1.000
_cell.length_c   1.000
_cell.angle_alpha   90.00
_cell.angle_beta   90.00
_cell.angle_gamma   90.00
#
_symmetry.space_group_name_H-M   'P 1'
#
loop_
_entity.id
_entity.type
_entity.pdbx_description
1 polymer ?
#
loop_
_entity_poly.entity_id
_entity_poly.type
_entity_poly.pdbx_seq_one_letter_code
_entity_poly.pdbx_strand_id
1 'polypeptide(L)' 'MDALRSDDLEEARRTPPGEKLRQALELMELGIAMQYRKLRGAAPTASDAEIDARLLAWLSAPR' A
#
# COMPACT_ATOMS: atom_id res chain seq x y z
N MET A 1 -4.90 -12.89 28.16
CA MET A 1 -4.22 -12.28 27.00
C MET A 1 -4.32 -13.27 25.86
N ASP A 2 -4.60 -12.80 24.65
CA ASP A 2 -4.81 -13.63 23.47
C ASP A 2 -3.46 -14.13 22.95
N ALA A 3 -3.21 -15.45 22.99
CA ALA A 3 -1.90 -16.03 22.69
C ALA A 3 -1.43 -15.71 21.26
N LEU A 4 -2.37 -15.64 20.31
CA LEU A 4 -2.11 -15.28 18.92
C LEU A 4 -1.49 -13.87 18.80
N ARG A 5 -1.93 -12.91 19.64
CA ARG A 5 -1.37 -11.55 19.63
C ARG A 5 0.03 -11.46 20.20
N SER A 6 0.41 -12.37 21.10
CA SER A 6 1.75 -12.37 21.70
C SER A 6 2.78 -12.93 20.71
N ASP A 7 2.42 -13.98 19.97
CA ASP A 7 3.28 -14.58 18.96
C ASP A 7 3.55 -13.62 17.79
N ASP A 8 2.51 -12.92 17.30
CA ASP A 8 2.65 -11.89 16.27
C ASP A 8 3.66 -10.79 16.67
N LEU A 9 3.67 -10.41 17.95
CA LEU A 9 4.58 -9.38 18.48
C LEU A 9 6.02 -9.90 18.62
N GLU A 10 6.22 -11.15 19.02
CA GLU A 10 7.54 -11.77 19.05
C GLU A 10 8.11 -11.95 17.64
N GLU A 11 7.28 -12.36 16.69
CA GLU A 11 7.66 -12.50 15.29
C GLU A 11 8.07 -11.14 14.71
N ALA A 12 7.25 -10.10 14.91
CA ALA A 12 7.59 -8.74 14.49
C ALA A 12 8.88 -8.21 15.15
N ARG A 13 9.22 -8.64 16.37
CA ARG A 13 10.50 -8.28 17.01
C ARG A 13 11.69 -9.00 16.38
N ARG A 14 11.52 -10.22 15.91
CA ARG A 14 12.57 -11.04 15.29
C ARG A 14 12.74 -10.77 13.80
N THR A 15 11.76 -10.17 13.12
CA THR A 15 11.88 -9.83 11.70
C THR A 15 13.09 -8.90 11.46
N PRO A 16 14.05 -9.30 10.62
CA PRO A 16 15.20 -8.47 10.30
C PRO A 16 14.77 -7.11 9.71
N PRO A 17 15.51 -6.02 9.95
CA PRO A 17 15.16 -4.70 9.40
C PRO A 17 14.99 -4.68 7.87
N GLY A 18 15.83 -5.41 7.14
CA GLY A 18 15.73 -5.51 5.67
C GLY A 18 14.44 -6.22 5.22
N GLU A 19 14.00 -7.21 5.98
CA GLU A 19 12.78 -7.96 5.71
C GLU A 19 11.52 -7.13 6.00
N LYS A 20 11.55 -6.33 7.09
CA LYS A 20 10.50 -5.34 7.36
C LYS A 20 10.40 -4.29 6.25
N LEU A 21 11.53 -3.81 5.75
CA LEU A 21 11.56 -2.84 4.65
C LEU A 21 10.97 -3.45 3.36
N ARG A 22 11.36 -4.69 3.03
CA ARG A 22 10.80 -5.43 1.89
C ARG A 22 9.28 -5.52 1.99
N GLN A 23 8.76 -5.98 3.12
CA GLN A 23 7.31 -6.08 3.35
C GLN A 23 6.60 -4.73 3.27
N ALA A 24 7.22 -3.66 3.78
CA ALA A 24 6.66 -2.31 3.68
C ALA A 24 6.58 -1.83 2.22
N LEU A 25 7.62 -2.09 1.41
CA LEU A 25 7.63 -1.76 -0.01
C LEU A 25 6.53 -2.54 -0.77
N GLU A 26 6.39 -3.84 -0.49
CA GLU A 26 5.36 -4.68 -1.10
C GLU A 26 3.93 -4.19 -0.78
N LEU A 27 3.69 -3.80 0.48
CA LEU A 27 2.41 -3.22 0.87
C LEU A 27 2.14 -1.88 0.18
N MET A 28 3.17 -1.04 0.00
CA MET A 28 3.04 0.22 -0.74
C MET A 28 2.70 -0.03 -2.21
N GLU A 29 3.40 -0.95 -2.88
CA GLU A 29 3.12 -1.34 -4.27
C GLU A 29 1.69 -1.85 -4.43
N LEU A 30 1.24 -2.73 -3.53
CA LEU A 30 -0.13 -3.24 -3.53
C LEU A 30 -1.15 -2.11 -3.36
N GLY A 31 -0.91 -1.19 -2.41
CA GLY A 31 -1.79 -0.04 -2.17
C GLY A 31 -1.90 0.87 -3.40
N ILE A 32 -0.79 1.13 -4.08
CA ILE A 32 -0.76 1.91 -5.33
C ILE A 32 -1.57 1.21 -6.43
N ALA A 33 -1.35 -0.09 -6.64
CA ALA A 33 -2.08 -0.85 -7.65
C ALA A 33 -3.59 -0.89 -7.38
N MET A 34 -4.01 -1.03 -6.12
CA MET A 34 -5.41 -0.97 -5.74
C MET A 34 -6.02 0.40 -6.02
N GLN A 35 -5.32 1.48 -5.66
CA GLN A 35 -5.80 2.83 -5.91
C GLN A 35 -5.90 3.13 -7.40
N TYR A 36 -4.92 2.71 -8.22
CA TYR A 36 -4.97 2.84 -9.67
C TYR A 36 -6.21 2.16 -10.26
N ARG A 37 -6.46 0.90 -9.88
CA ARG A 37 -7.65 0.15 -10.34
C ARG A 37 -8.96 0.85 -9.92
N LYS A 38 -9.02 1.36 -8.69
CA LYS A 38 -10.17 2.13 -8.21
C LYS A 38 -10.41 3.38 -9.06
N LEU A 39 -9.36 4.15 -9.35
CA LEU A 39 -9.44 5.35 -10.19
C LEU A 39 -9.90 5.00 -11.61
N ARG A 40 -9.37 3.92 -12.19
CA ARG A 40 -9.76 3.44 -13.52
C ARG A 40 -11.22 3.01 -13.57
N GLY A 41 -11.69 2.29 -12.55
CA GLY A 41 -13.09 1.88 -12.44
C GLY A 41 -14.05 3.08 -12.24
N ALA A 42 -13.62 4.09 -11.48
CA ALA A 42 -14.42 5.29 -11.25
C ALA A 42 -14.47 6.26 -12.45
N ALA A 43 -13.51 6.17 -13.37
CA ALA A 43 -13.47 7.00 -14.57
C ALA A 43 -13.10 6.18 -15.83
N PRO A 44 -14.05 5.38 -16.36
CA PRO A 44 -13.78 4.47 -17.47
C PRO A 44 -13.35 5.14 -18.78
N THR A 45 -13.75 6.41 -18.97
CA THR A 45 -13.45 7.20 -20.17
C THR A 45 -12.22 8.09 -20.03
N ALA A 46 -11.61 8.16 -18.83
CA ALA A 46 -10.40 8.92 -18.64
C ALA A 46 -9.26 8.28 -19.45
N SER A 47 -8.36 9.10 -19.96
CA SER A 47 -7.08 8.65 -20.49
C SER A 47 -6.17 8.13 -19.38
N ASP A 48 -5.16 7.35 -19.75
CA ASP A 48 -4.19 6.85 -18.77
C ASP A 48 -3.44 8.01 -18.09
N ALA A 49 -3.11 9.07 -18.84
CA ALA A 49 -2.49 10.28 -18.30
C ALA A 49 -3.34 10.98 -17.22
N GLU A 50 -4.67 11.00 -17.39
CA GLU A 50 -5.59 11.56 -16.38
C GLU A 50 -5.68 10.69 -15.13
N ILE A 51 -5.61 9.37 -15.28
CA ILE A 51 -5.57 8.44 -14.15
C ILE A 51 -4.25 8.61 -13.39
N ASP A 52 -3.13 8.71 -14.09
CA ASP A 52 -1.80 8.92 -13.49
C ASP A 52 -1.74 10.25 -12.74
N ALA A 53 -2.27 11.33 -13.31
CA ALA A 53 -2.35 12.63 -12.64
C ALA A 53 -3.17 12.55 -11.33
N ARG A 54 -4.30 11.84 -11.34
CA ARG A 54 -5.13 11.62 -10.15
C ARG A 54 -4.43 10.75 -9.11
N LEU A 55 -3.70 9.72 -9.54
CA LEU A 55 -2.91 8.87 -8.66
C LEU A 55 -1.78 9.68 -7.99
N LEU A 56 -1.08 10.51 -8.77
CA LEU A 56 -0.02 11.38 -8.27
C LEU A 56 -0.55 12.39 -7.24
N ALA A 57 -1.72 12.99 -7.51
CA ALA A 57 -2.38 13.89 -6.57
C ALA A 57 -2.73 13.19 -5.25
N TRP A 58 -3.18 11.92 -5.32
CA TRP A 58 -3.46 11.12 -4.13
C TRP A 58 -2.20 10.72 -3.34
N LEU A 59 -1.08 10.44 -4.03
CA LEU A 59 0.21 10.15 -3.40
C LEU A 59 0.81 11.37 -2.70
N SER A 60 0.60 12.55 -3.26
CA SER A 60 1.16 13.81 -2.76
C SER A 60 0.28 14.49 -1.71
N ALA A 61 -0.92 13.94 -1.44
CA ALA A 61 -1.83 14.50 -0.45
C ALA A 61 -1.25 14.32 0.96
N PRO A 62 -1.25 15.38 1.80
CA PRO A 62 -0.86 15.25 3.20
C PRO A 62 -1.81 14.27 3.90
N ARG A 63 -1.26 13.34 4.69
CA ARG A 63 -1.99 12.36 5.49
C ARG A 63 -1.74 12.55 6.96
#